data_AF-A0A2M8Q7C7-F1
#
_entry.id   AF-A0A2M8Q7C7-F1
#
_cell.length_a   1.000
_cell.length_b   1.000
_cell.length_c   1.000
_cell.angle_alpha   90.00
_cell.angle_beta   90.00
_cell.angle_gamma   90.00
#
_symmetry.space_group_name_H-M   'P 1'
#
loop_
_entity.id
_entity.type
_entity.pdbx_description
1 polymer ?
#
loop_
_entity_poly.entity_id
_entity_poly.type
_entity_poly.pdbx_seq_one_letter_code
_entity_poly.pdbx_strand_id
1 'polypeptide(L)'
;MLSFLLLPAAVWLLRDRLPLPPNAALLAVAAAAVIGLLLPEIIIKRLRKGYIQRLERGLPDALDMMIICAEAGLGLETAIERVAEEIAPAHAEVANEFALTATELKILSDRKAALMNMGERTGLEELKRFGSTLMQTLQYGTPLV
;
A
#
# COMPACT_ATOMS: atom_id res chain seq x y z
N MET A 1 9.98 12.40 -10.62
CA MET A 1 11.00 13.48 -10.58
C MET A 1 10.97 14.41 -11.81
N LEU A 2 10.64 13.94 -13.02
CA LEU A 2 10.57 14.80 -14.22
C LEU A 2 9.45 15.87 -14.18
N SER A 3 8.29 15.55 -13.58
CA SER A 3 7.15 16.49 -13.44
C SER A 3 7.43 17.69 -12.52
N PHE A 4 8.47 17.60 -11.68
CA PHE A 4 8.87 18.63 -10.70
C PHE A 4 9.50 19.86 -11.37
N LEU A 5 10.12 19.67 -12.54
CA LEU A 5 10.77 20.72 -13.34
C LEU A 5 9.90 21.24 -14.48
N LEU A 6 8.96 20.43 -14.97
CA LEU A 6 8.14 20.75 -16.15
C LEU A 6 7.12 21.88 -15.90
N LEU A 7 6.51 21.95 -14.71
CA LEU A 7 5.53 23.01 -14.38
C LEU A 7 6.16 24.41 -14.28
N PRO A 8 7.26 24.63 -13.53
CA PRO A 8 7.91 25.93 -13.51
C PRO A 8 8.55 26.28 -14.86
N ALA A 9 9.11 25.30 -15.59
CA ALA A 9 9.65 25.53 -16.94
C ALA A 9 8.56 25.92 -17.95
N ALA A 10 7.37 25.31 -17.88
CA ALA A 10 6.23 25.67 -18.73
C ALA A 10 5.73 27.08 -18.45
N VAL A 11 5.66 27.50 -17.18
CA VAL A 11 5.27 28.88 -16.82
C VAL A 11 6.34 29.90 -17.20
N TRP A 12 7.62 29.53 -17.12
CA TRP A 12 8.73 30.36 -17.61
C TRP A 12 8.67 30.52 -19.15
N LEU A 13 8.36 29.45 -19.90
CA LEU A 13 8.23 29.48 -21.36
C LEU A 13 6.96 30.22 -21.84
N LEU A 14 5.89 30.23 -21.03
CA LEU A 14 4.65 30.97 -21.31
C LEU A 14 4.75 32.46 -20.96
N ARG A 15 5.80 32.90 -20.24
CA ARG A 15 6.05 34.31 -19.90
C ARG A 15 6.16 35.19 -21.14
N ASP A 16 6.76 34.70 -22.21
CA ASP A 16 6.93 35.45 -23.47
C ASP A 16 5.63 35.53 -24.30
N ARG A 17 4.61 34.72 -23.95
CA ARG A 17 3.30 34.67 -24.65
C ARG A 17 2.19 35.44 -23.93
N LEU A 18 2.38 35.83 -22.68
CA LEU A 18 1.41 36.62 -21.91
C LEU A 18 1.99 38.02 -21.60
N PRO A 19 1.35 39.13 -22.04
CA PRO A 19 1.78 40.49 -21.70
C PRO A 19 1.38 40.84 -20.25
N LEU A 20 1.95 40.12 -19.28
CA LEU A 20 1.76 40.38 -17.85
C LEU A 20 2.77 41.43 -17.37
N PRO A 21 2.37 42.37 -16.50
CA PRO A 21 3.31 43.29 -15.89
C PRO A 21 4.37 42.51 -15.08
N PRO A 22 5.63 43.01 -14.96
CA PRO A 22 6.76 42.23 -14.45
C PRO A 22 6.55 41.63 -13.04
N ASN A 23 5.80 42.34 -12.20
CA ASN A 23 5.39 41.90 -10.86
C ASN A 23 4.41 40.72 -10.89
N ALA A 24 3.43 40.74 -11.80
CA ALA A 24 2.46 39.64 -11.95
C ALA A 24 3.12 38.38 -12.52
N ALA A 25 4.08 38.53 -13.45
CA ALA A 25 4.84 37.40 -13.98
C ALA A 25 5.69 36.70 -12.90
N LEU A 26 6.34 37.48 -12.03
CA LEU A 26 7.13 36.94 -10.92
C LEU A 26 6.25 36.18 -9.91
N LEU A 27 5.08 36.73 -9.58
CA LEU A 27 4.10 36.08 -8.71
C LEU A 27 3.57 34.77 -9.31
N ALA A 28 3.28 34.74 -10.62
CA ALA A 28 2.80 33.55 -11.31
C ALA A 28 3.84 32.42 -11.31
N VAL A 29 5.12 32.72 -11.55
CA VAL A 29 6.21 31.73 -11.50
C VAL A 29 6.39 31.20 -10.08
N ALA A 30 6.37 32.08 -9.07
CA ALA A 30 6.47 31.68 -7.66
C ALA A 30 5.29 30.77 -7.25
N ALA A 31 4.06 31.13 -7.61
CA ALA A 31 2.87 30.34 -7.35
C ALA A 31 2.93 28.97 -8.06
N ALA A 32 3.36 28.93 -9.33
CA ALA A 32 3.50 27.68 -10.08
C ALA A 32 4.56 26.74 -9.49
N ALA A 33 5.68 27.29 -9.00
CA ALA A 33 6.69 26.51 -8.31
C ALA A 33 6.11 25.89 -7.02
N VAL A 34 5.40 26.67 -6.20
CA VAL A 34 4.76 26.17 -4.98
C VAL A 34 3.72 25.08 -5.29
N ILE A 35 2.87 25.29 -6.29
CA ILE A 35 1.86 24.31 -6.70
C ILE A 35 2.53 23.03 -7.23
N GLY A 36 3.58 23.15 -8.05
CA GLY A 36 4.33 22.00 -8.57
C GLY A 36 4.97 21.14 -7.48
N LEU A 37 5.33 21.74 -6.34
CA LEU A 37 5.87 21.05 -5.17
C LEU A 37 4.77 20.38 -4.33
N LEU A 38 3.68 21.08 -4.04
CA LEU A 38 2.65 20.62 -3.10
C LEU A 38 1.64 19.66 -3.72
N LEU A 39 1.29 19.86 -4.99
CA LEU A 39 0.27 19.07 -5.69
C LEU A 39 0.55 17.55 -5.72
N PRO A 40 1.76 17.06 -6.09
CA PRO A 40 2.01 15.63 -6.14
C PRO A 40 1.91 14.96 -4.78
N GLU A 41 2.35 15.64 -3.71
CA GLU A 41 2.25 15.10 -2.35
C GLU A 41 0.79 14.90 -1.95
N ILE A 42 -0.09 15.85 -2.27
CA ILE A 42 -1.53 15.75 -1.99
C ILE A 42 -2.17 14.62 -2.79
N ILE A 43 -1.81 14.48 -4.08
CA ILE A 43 -2.34 13.40 -4.94
C ILE A 43 -1.93 12.03 -4.39
N ILE A 44 -0.65 11.84 -4.08
CA ILE A 44 -0.15 10.57 -3.53
C ILE A 44 -0.82 10.25 -2.19
N LYS A 45 -0.98 11.24 -1.30
CA LYS A 45 -1.70 11.06 -0.03
C LYS A 45 -3.15 10.63 -0.25
N ARG A 46 -3.86 11.22 -1.21
CA ARG A 46 -5.24 10.84 -1.55
C ARG A 46 -5.33 9.44 -2.13
N LEU A 47 -4.44 9.09 -3.05
CA LEU A 47 -4.37 7.75 -3.64
C LEU A 47 -4.10 6.69 -2.57
N ARG A 48 -3.09 6.94 -1.72
CA ARG A 48 -2.77 6.05 -0.58
C ARG A 48 -3.96 5.90 0.35
N LYS A 49 -4.61 6.99 0.73
CA LYS A 49 -5.81 6.94 1.58
C LYS A 49 -6.91 6.09 0.95
N GLY A 50 -7.17 6.24 -0.35
CA GLY A 50 -8.15 5.44 -1.05
C GLY A 50 -7.79 3.95 -1.11
N TYR A 51 -6.51 3.62 -1.32
CA TYR A 51 -6.02 2.24 -1.29
C TYR A 51 -6.23 1.60 0.08
N ILE A 52 -5.78 2.27 1.15
CA ILE A 52 -5.89 1.77 2.52
C ILE A 52 -7.36 1.58 2.94
N GLN A 53 -8.26 2.47 2.54
CA GLN A 53 -9.69 2.31 2.81
C GLN A 53 -10.30 1.08 2.12
N ARG A 54 -9.84 0.72 0.92
CA ARG A 54 -10.32 -0.49 0.23
C ARG A 54 -9.76 -1.75 0.87
N LEU A 55 -8.51 -1.69 1.30
CA LEU A 55 -7.84 -2.75 2.03
C LEU A 55 -8.53 -3.03 3.38
N GLU A 56 -8.82 -1.99 4.16
CA GLU A 56 -9.55 -2.07 5.45
C GLU A 56 -10.94 -2.69 5.29
N ARG A 57 -11.66 -2.35 4.20
CA ARG A 57 -13.01 -2.90 3.94
C ARG A 57 -13.02 -4.37 3.55
N GLY A 58 -12.01 -4.84 2.82
CA GLY A 58 -11.93 -6.23 2.38
C GLY A 58 -11.23 -7.15 3.38
N LEU A 59 -10.56 -6.58 4.39
CA LEU A 59 -9.81 -7.37 5.36
C LEU A 59 -10.69 -8.34 6.16
N PRO A 60 -11.87 -7.97 6.68
CA PRO A 60 -12.73 -8.91 7.41
C PRO A 60 -13.09 -10.17 6.60
N ASP A 61 -13.44 -10.00 5.33
CA ASP A 61 -13.78 -11.10 4.43
C ASP A 61 -12.57 -12.03 4.19
N ALA A 62 -11.37 -11.46 4.03
CA ALA A 62 -10.14 -12.26 3.96
C ALA A 62 -9.87 -13.05 5.24
N LEU A 63 -10.13 -12.43 6.41
CA LEU A 63 -9.95 -13.09 7.70
C LEU A 63 -10.97 -14.22 7.89
N ASP A 64 -12.20 -14.06 7.44
CA ASP A 64 -13.22 -15.12 7.44
C ASP A 64 -12.77 -16.30 6.57
N MET A 65 -12.24 -16.03 5.37
CA MET A 65 -11.67 -17.09 4.53
C MET A 65 -10.44 -17.76 5.17
N MET A 66 -9.60 -17.01 5.87
CA MET A 66 -8.45 -17.57 6.61
C MET A 66 -8.92 -18.54 7.70
N ILE A 67 -10.04 -18.27 8.37
CA ILE A 67 -10.63 -19.19 9.35
C ILE A 67 -11.06 -20.48 8.67
N ILE A 68 -11.75 -20.41 7.54
CA ILE A 68 -12.17 -21.61 6.77
C ILE A 68 -10.93 -22.43 6.35
N CYS A 69 -9.87 -21.78 5.88
CA CYS A 69 -8.61 -22.44 5.55
C CYS A 69 -7.94 -23.09 6.76
N ALA A 70 -7.99 -22.46 7.93
CA ALA A 70 -7.46 -23.00 9.17
C ALA A 70 -8.28 -24.21 9.66
N GLU A 71 -9.61 -24.16 9.57
CA GLU A 71 -10.50 -25.29 9.88
C GLU A 71 -10.26 -26.49 8.95
N ALA A 72 -9.91 -26.22 7.69
CA ALA A 72 -9.50 -27.24 6.72
C ALA A 72 -8.09 -27.80 6.97
N GLY A 73 -7.35 -27.27 7.95
CA GLY A 73 -5.99 -27.71 8.29
C GLY A 73 -4.92 -27.32 7.26
N LEU A 74 -5.17 -26.29 6.44
CA LEU A 74 -4.18 -25.80 5.50
C LEU A 74 -2.99 -25.18 6.25
N GLY A 75 -1.78 -25.47 5.76
CA GLY A 75 -0.58 -24.77 6.24
C GLY A 75 -0.67 -23.27 5.95
N LEU A 76 -0.09 -22.43 6.81
CA LEU A 76 -0.23 -20.97 6.75
C LEU A 76 0.11 -20.38 5.37
N GLU A 77 1.19 -20.85 4.75
CA GLU A 77 1.62 -20.38 3.43
C GLU A 77 0.56 -20.66 2.36
N THR A 78 0.06 -21.90 2.32
CA THR A 78 -0.98 -22.33 1.38
C THR A 78 -2.31 -21.66 1.68
N ALA A 79 -2.65 -21.45 2.95
CA ALA A 79 -3.86 -20.74 3.36
C ALA A 79 -3.85 -19.29 2.86
N ILE A 80 -2.77 -18.54 3.10
CA ILE A 80 -2.65 -17.14 2.66
C ILE A 80 -2.68 -17.06 1.12
N GLU A 81 -1.99 -17.98 0.42
CA GLU A 81 -2.03 -18.05 -1.04
C GLU A 81 -3.44 -18.32 -1.56
N ARG A 82 -4.16 -19.27 -0.95
CA ARG A 82 -5.53 -19.60 -1.34
C ARG A 82 -6.49 -18.45 -1.11
N VAL A 83 -6.41 -17.77 0.04
CA VAL A 83 -7.24 -16.61 0.33
C VAL A 83 -6.95 -15.47 -0.65
N ALA A 84 -5.68 -15.26 -1.03
CA ALA A 84 -5.33 -14.26 -2.03
C ALA A 84 -5.98 -14.52 -3.39
N GLU A 85 -6.01 -15.78 -3.84
CA GLU A 85 -6.66 -16.17 -5.10
C GLU A 85 -8.18 -15.98 -5.06
N GLU A 86 -8.83 -16.43 -3.98
CA GLU A 86 -10.29 -16.44 -3.87
C GLU A 86 -10.86 -15.03 -3.66
N ILE A 87 -10.15 -14.15 -2.93
CA ILE A 87 -10.65 -12.80 -2.65
C ILE A 87 -10.36 -11.80 -3.78
N ALA A 88 -9.46 -12.12 -4.71
CA ALA A 88 -9.07 -11.23 -5.80
C ALA A 88 -10.23 -10.63 -6.62
N PRO A 89 -11.32 -11.37 -6.93
CA PRO A 89 -12.46 -10.82 -7.66
C PRO A 89 -13.24 -9.74 -6.88
N ALA A 90 -13.26 -9.83 -5.55
CA ALA A 90 -14.02 -8.93 -4.67
C ALA A 90 -13.15 -7.78 -4.13
N HIS A 91 -11.94 -8.12 -3.67
CA HIS A 91 -11.03 -7.21 -2.98
C HIS A 91 -9.59 -7.38 -3.48
N ALA A 92 -9.32 -6.87 -4.69
CA ALA A 92 -8.02 -6.95 -5.34
C ALA A 92 -6.86 -6.36 -4.50
N GLU A 93 -7.10 -5.31 -3.72
CA GLU A 93 -6.09 -4.72 -2.83
C GLU A 93 -5.65 -5.69 -1.73
N VAL A 94 -6.60 -6.40 -1.12
CA VAL A 94 -6.31 -7.39 -0.07
C VAL A 94 -5.60 -8.59 -0.67
N ALA A 95 -6.10 -9.07 -1.81
CA ALA A 95 -5.48 -10.17 -2.55
C ALA A 95 -4.00 -9.90 -2.86
N ASN A 96 -3.67 -8.68 -3.33
CA ASN A 96 -2.29 -8.32 -3.63
C ASN A 96 -1.39 -8.36 -2.37
N GLU A 97 -1.84 -7.83 -1.24
CA GLU A 97 -1.05 -7.85 0.00
C GLU A 97 -0.88 -9.28 0.56
N PHE A 98 -1.91 -10.12 0.46
CA PHE A 98 -1.85 -11.52 0.86
C PHE A 98 -0.95 -12.34 -0.08
N ALA A 99 -1.06 -12.16 -1.41
CA ALA A 99 -0.20 -12.81 -2.38
C ALA A 99 1.27 -12.42 -2.20
N LEU A 100 1.55 -11.15 -1.90
CA LEU A 100 2.89 -10.68 -1.61
C LEU A 100 3.43 -11.31 -0.31
N THR A 101 2.59 -11.40 0.72
CA THR A 101 2.94 -12.06 1.99
C THR A 101 3.19 -13.56 1.80
N ALA A 102 2.37 -14.26 1.00
CA ALA A 102 2.59 -15.66 0.65
C ALA A 102 3.92 -15.85 -0.09
N THR A 103 4.24 -14.95 -1.02
CA THR A 103 5.52 -14.96 -1.72
C THR A 103 6.69 -14.73 -0.76
N GLU A 104 6.57 -13.75 0.13
CA GLU A 104 7.57 -13.46 1.16
C GLU A 104 7.80 -14.65 2.10
N LEU A 105 6.75 -15.34 2.53
CA LEU A 105 6.87 -16.54 3.36
C LEU A 105 7.62 -17.69 2.65
N LYS A 106 7.54 -17.78 1.31
CA LYS A 106 8.24 -18.78 0.51
C LYS A 106 9.74 -18.47 0.35
N ILE A 107 10.11 -17.19 0.30
CA ILE A 107 11.48 -16.77 -0.04
C ILE A 107 12.30 -16.30 1.17
N LEU A 108 11.65 -15.80 2.22
CA LEU A 108 12.34 -15.31 3.41
C LEU A 108 12.67 -16.48 4.34
N SER A 109 13.90 -16.49 4.85
CA SER A 109 14.33 -17.43 5.88
C SER A 109 13.63 -17.20 7.22
N ASP A 110 13.27 -15.95 7.52
CA ASP A 110 12.48 -15.59 8.70
C ASP A 110 11.01 -15.36 8.33
N ARG A 111 10.17 -16.36 8.61
CA ARG A 111 8.71 -16.28 8.42
C ARG A 111 8.06 -15.17 9.25
N LYS A 112 8.65 -14.80 10.40
CA LYS A 112 8.11 -13.74 11.25
C LYS A 112 8.25 -12.38 10.56
N ALA A 113 9.38 -12.17 9.89
CA ALA A 113 9.62 -10.96 9.11
C ALA A 113 8.57 -10.81 8.01
N ALA A 114 8.23 -11.88 7.28
CA ALA A 114 7.18 -11.84 6.24
C ALA A 114 5.82 -11.35 6.79
N LEU A 115 5.41 -11.87 7.95
CA LEU A 115 4.15 -11.48 8.59
C LEU A 115 4.16 -10.05 9.13
N MET A 116 5.31 -9.56 9.61
CA MET A 116 5.45 -8.17 10.04
C MET A 116 5.45 -7.21 8.85
N ASN A 117 6.14 -7.56 7.77
CA ASN A 117 6.22 -6.76 6.55
C ASN A 117 4.83 -6.45 5.99
N MET A 118 3.89 -7.41 6.05
CA MET A 118 2.50 -7.21 5.65
C MET A 118 1.84 -6.01 6.35
N GLY A 119 2.02 -5.90 7.67
CA GLY A 119 1.50 -4.78 8.45
C GLY A 119 2.28 -3.49 8.22
N GLU A 120 3.60 -3.57 7.96
CA GLU A 120 4.43 -2.39 7.71
C GLU A 120 4.17 -1.75 6.34
N ARG A 121 4.03 -2.54 5.27
CA ARG A 121 3.75 -2.06 3.91
C ARG A 121 2.44 -1.26 3.84
N THR A 122 1.42 -1.81 4.47
CA THR A 122 0.06 -1.25 4.44
C THR A 122 -0.07 -0.13 5.47
N GLY A 123 0.58 -0.27 6.62
CA GLY A 123 0.40 0.64 7.75
C GLY A 123 -0.95 0.49 8.46
N LEU A 124 -1.74 -0.53 8.10
CA LEU A 124 -2.99 -0.87 8.77
C LEU A 124 -2.71 -1.56 10.10
N GLU A 125 -3.31 -1.05 11.17
CA GLU A 125 -3.11 -1.60 12.51
C GLU A 125 -3.68 -3.02 12.64
N GLU A 126 -4.79 -3.30 11.95
CA GLU A 126 -5.45 -4.61 11.92
C GLU A 126 -4.55 -5.69 11.30
N LEU A 127 -3.92 -5.39 10.16
CA LEU A 127 -2.95 -6.30 9.53
C LEU A 127 -1.71 -6.51 10.38
N LYS A 128 -1.22 -5.46 11.07
CA LYS A 128 -0.12 -5.59 12.03
C LYS A 128 -0.48 -6.51 13.19
N ARG A 129 -1.69 -6.35 13.74
CA ARG A 129 -2.20 -7.19 14.83
C ARG A 129 -2.34 -8.63 14.37
N PHE A 130 -2.95 -8.85 13.21
CA PHE A 130 -3.11 -10.18 12.62
C PHE A 130 -1.76 -10.88 12.39
N GLY A 131 -0.80 -10.22 11.73
CA GLY A 131 0.55 -10.77 11.53
C GLY A 131 1.27 -11.08 12.85
N SER A 132 1.11 -10.22 13.87
CA SER A 132 1.67 -10.44 15.20
C SER A 132 1.04 -11.65 15.90
N THR A 133 -0.28 -11.84 15.78
CA THR A 133 -0.98 -13.01 16.33
C THR A 133 -0.52 -14.29 15.64
N LEU A 134 -0.44 -14.30 14.31
CA LEU A 134 0.07 -15.45 13.55
C LEU A 134 1.51 -15.80 13.94
N MET A 135 2.36 -14.78 14.11
CA MET A 135 3.73 -14.97 14.60
C MET A 135 3.74 -15.65 15.98
N GLN A 136 2.87 -15.24 16.90
CA GLN A 136 2.77 -15.86 18.23
C GLN A 136 2.34 -17.33 18.10
N THR A 137 1.36 -17.64 17.26
CA THR A 137 0.95 -19.02 17.00
C THR A 137 2.10 -19.86 16.44
N LEU A 138 2.94 -19.32 15.55
CA LEU A 138 4.14 -20.00 15.05
C LEU A 138 5.25 -20.16 16.10
N GLN A 139 5.33 -19.26 17.09
CA GLN A 139 6.34 -19.33 18.16
C GLN A 139 5.95 -20.30 19.28
N TYR A 140 4.66 -20.38 19.61
CA TYR A 140 4.15 -21.23 20.68
C TYR A 140 3.59 -22.56 20.18
N GLY A 141 3.36 -22.70 18.87
CA GLY A 141 3.11 -23.96 18.18
C GLY A 141 4.42 -24.72 17.99
N THR A 142 4.98 -25.28 19.05
CA THR A 142 6.10 -26.21 18.94
C THR A 142 5.68 -27.48 18.19
N PRO A 143 6.61 -28.11 17.44
CA PRO A 143 6.40 -29.38 16.77
C PRO A 143 6.18 -30.45 17.84
N LEU A 144 4.92 -30.81 18.06
CA LEU A 144 4.54 -32.00 18.81
C LEU A 144 3.60 -32.82 17.94
N VAL A 145 4.18 -33.39 16.90
CA VAL A 145 3.92 -34.78 16.50
C VAL A 145 5.26 -35.42 16.16
#